data_AF-A0A382JXY0-F1
#
_entry.id   AF-A0A382JXY0-F1
#
_cell.length_a   1.000
_cell.length_b   1.000
_cell.length_c   1.000
_cell.angle_alpha   90.00
_cell.angle_beta   90.00
_cell.angle_gamma   90.00
#
_symmetry.space_group_name_H-M   'P 1'
#
loop_
_entity.id
_entity.type
_entity.pdbx_description
1 polymer ?
#
loop_
_entity_poly.entity_id
_entity_poly.type
_entity_poly.pdbx_seq_one_letter_code
_entity_poly.pdbx_strand_id
1 'polypeptide(L)'
;MANQILIKRSTNTTIPNSNISGGSLTAGELGYSYSSGDGSGDEQGLGKLFIGHADGLGGTRAAAIIGGSYFTNLLDHGAGTLTASSAIITNAQNHVDAIKITGLYLGASGSAVQVTSSAAELNKLDGVTSSTAELNTLTGITSSTAELNKLDGVAATTTQLDYVVNTPGALTANKAMIVDGNSSMNVIKTSQFYLGTSGGVQVTASATELNLLDGITAIDTDLSTTAGTHTTLVSALAAKTYIDNTRSGLEVKDSVVVATTANITLSGTQTIDGIAVTAGQRVLVKDQTTASQNGIYVVSASAWSRSTDADTADELNSGCFFFV
;
A
#
# COMPACT_ATOMS: atom_id res chain seq x y z
N MET A 1 -38.63 -70.67 -50.89
CA MET A 1 -38.23 -69.24 -50.88
C MET A 1 -38.64 -68.66 -52.22
N ALA A 2 -39.23 -67.47 -52.27
CA ALA A 2 -39.49 -66.82 -53.55
C ALA A 2 -38.15 -66.42 -54.16
N ASN A 3 -37.87 -66.84 -55.40
CA ASN A 3 -36.59 -66.55 -56.06
C ASN A 3 -36.55 -65.15 -56.69
N GLN A 4 -37.67 -64.41 -56.65
CA GLN A 4 -37.80 -63.07 -57.22
C GLN A 4 -38.65 -62.21 -56.28
N ILE A 5 -38.13 -61.05 -55.88
CA ILE A 5 -38.89 -60.00 -55.22
C ILE A 5 -39.31 -59.01 -56.30
N LEU A 6 -40.61 -58.85 -56.48
CA LEU A 6 -41.19 -57.88 -57.41
C LEU A 6 -41.48 -56.57 -56.66
N ILE A 7 -41.01 -55.44 -57.20
CA ILE A 7 -41.20 -54.11 -56.61
C ILE A 7 -42.08 -53.29 -57.57
N LYS A 8 -43.10 -52.61 -57.05
CA LYS A 8 -43.91 -51.68 -57.84
C LYS A 8 -43.09 -50.43 -58.13
N ARG A 9 -43.09 -49.95 -59.38
CA ARG A 9 -42.29 -48.78 -59.77
C ARG A 9 -43.17 -47.65 -60.29
N SER A 10 -42.86 -46.42 -59.90
CA SER A 10 -43.44 -45.19 -60.47
C SER A 10 -42.37 -44.37 -61.19
N THR A 11 -42.78 -43.61 -62.20
CA THR A 11 -41.95 -42.59 -62.87
C THR A 11 -42.19 -41.18 -62.32
N ASN A 12 -42.99 -41.04 -61.25
CA ASN A 12 -43.33 -39.76 -60.62
C ASN A 12 -43.07 -39.75 -59.11
N THR A 13 -43.38 -38.63 -58.43
CA THR A 13 -43.14 -38.40 -56.99
C THR A 13 -44.10 -39.12 -56.04
N THR A 14 -45.17 -39.74 -56.56
CA THR A 14 -46.23 -40.35 -55.75
C THR A 14 -45.94 -41.83 -55.48
N ILE A 15 -46.57 -42.37 -54.42
CA ILE A 15 -46.55 -43.81 -54.12
C ILE A 15 -46.90 -44.56 -55.40
N PRO A 16 -46.12 -45.58 -55.82
CA PRO A 16 -46.43 -46.36 -57.01
C PRO A 16 -47.85 -46.93 -56.96
N ASN A 17 -48.77 -46.26 -57.66
CA ASN A 17 -50.11 -46.75 -57.89
C ASN A 17 -50.07 -47.62 -59.15
N SER A 18 -50.79 -48.75 -59.16
CA SER A 18 -50.89 -49.54 -60.38
C SER A 18 -51.58 -48.67 -61.43
N ASN A 19 -50.92 -48.42 -62.57
CA ASN A 19 -51.35 -47.53 -63.66
C ASN A 19 -52.69 -47.94 -64.35
N ILE A 20 -53.52 -48.79 -63.73
CA ILE A 20 -54.80 -49.22 -64.31
C ILE A 20 -55.99 -49.16 -63.32
N SER A 21 -55.80 -49.03 -62.00
CA SER A 21 -56.93 -48.80 -61.06
C SER A 21 -56.45 -48.53 -59.64
N GLY A 22 -56.16 -47.26 -59.31
CA GLY A 22 -56.24 -46.69 -57.95
C GLY A 22 -55.56 -47.39 -56.75
N GLY A 23 -54.80 -48.47 -56.94
CA GLY A 23 -54.30 -49.30 -55.85
C GLY A 23 -53.04 -48.72 -55.23
N SER A 24 -53.09 -48.41 -53.94
CA SER A 24 -51.91 -48.13 -53.13
C SER A 24 -51.04 -49.39 -52.96
N LEU A 25 -49.81 -49.22 -52.47
CA LEU A 25 -49.09 -50.32 -51.82
C LEU A 25 -49.96 -50.88 -50.70
N THR A 26 -50.21 -52.18 -50.74
CA THR A 26 -50.82 -52.92 -49.63
C THR A 26 -49.76 -53.28 -48.60
N ALA A 27 -50.18 -53.59 -47.37
CA ALA A 27 -49.26 -53.87 -46.28
C ALA A 27 -48.18 -54.91 -46.67
N GLY A 28 -46.91 -54.52 -46.57
CA GLY A 28 -45.76 -55.37 -46.90
C GLY A 28 -45.28 -55.32 -48.36
N GLU A 29 -46.00 -54.67 -49.27
CA GLU A 29 -45.51 -54.48 -50.65
C GLU A 29 -44.44 -53.40 -50.72
N LEU A 30 -43.36 -53.67 -51.45
CA LEU A 30 -42.31 -52.68 -51.73
C LEU A 30 -42.66 -51.85 -52.97
N GLY A 31 -42.37 -50.55 -52.89
CA GLY A 31 -42.49 -49.62 -54.01
C GLY A 31 -41.26 -48.75 -54.17
N TYR A 32 -40.94 -48.35 -55.40
CA TYR A 32 -39.84 -47.42 -55.71
C TYR A 32 -40.30 -46.33 -56.68
N SER A 33 -39.94 -45.07 -56.44
CA SER A 33 -40.11 -43.97 -57.40
C SER A 33 -38.78 -43.63 -58.10
N TYR A 34 -38.77 -43.68 -59.43
CA TYR A 34 -37.57 -43.46 -60.26
C TYR A 34 -37.38 -41.98 -60.66
N SER A 35 -36.13 -41.53 -60.89
CA SER A 35 -35.80 -40.29 -61.62
C SER A 35 -34.60 -40.47 -62.57
N SER A 36 -34.56 -39.66 -63.63
CA SER A 36 -33.83 -39.92 -64.88
C SER A 36 -32.45 -39.28 -65.04
N GLY A 37 -31.95 -38.49 -64.08
CA GLY A 37 -30.74 -37.65 -64.25
C GLY A 37 -29.37 -38.36 -64.11
N ASP A 38 -29.23 -39.33 -63.22
CA ASP A 38 -27.98 -40.04 -62.88
C ASP A 38 -28.19 -41.57 -62.81
N GLY A 39 -29.37 -42.05 -63.17
CA GLY A 39 -29.81 -43.44 -62.95
C GLY A 39 -30.30 -43.74 -61.53
N SER A 40 -30.24 -42.79 -60.59
CA SER A 40 -30.67 -42.88 -59.18
C SER A 40 -31.59 -41.75 -58.70
N GLY A 41 -31.77 -40.68 -59.47
CA GLY A 41 -32.87 -39.75 -59.47
C GLY A 41 -32.83 -38.54 -58.53
N ASP A 42 -31.95 -37.55 -58.75
CA ASP A 42 -32.06 -36.24 -58.09
C ASP A 42 -32.89 -35.21 -58.89
N GLU A 43 -33.29 -34.13 -58.22
CA GLU A 43 -34.20 -33.01 -58.57
C GLU A 43 -35.59 -33.14 -57.90
N GLN A 44 -35.82 -32.32 -56.86
CA GLN A 44 -37.13 -32.04 -56.26
C GLN A 44 -37.83 -33.21 -55.51
N GLY A 45 -37.07 -34.11 -54.88
CA GLY A 45 -37.62 -35.11 -53.93
C GLY A 45 -38.00 -36.47 -54.53
N LEU A 46 -37.26 -36.91 -55.55
CA LEU A 46 -37.40 -38.20 -56.27
C LEU A 46 -36.50 -39.30 -55.65
N GLY A 47 -36.68 -40.57 -56.07
CA GLY A 47 -35.81 -41.67 -55.63
C GLY A 47 -36.15 -42.32 -54.28
N LYS A 48 -37.44 -42.49 -53.94
CA LYS A 48 -37.88 -43.00 -52.62
C LYS A 48 -38.17 -44.50 -52.67
N LEU A 49 -37.73 -45.22 -51.64
CA LEU A 49 -38.15 -46.60 -51.35
C LEU A 49 -39.30 -46.57 -50.35
N PHE A 50 -40.37 -47.29 -50.67
CA PHE A 50 -41.60 -47.36 -49.90
C PHE A 50 -41.88 -48.80 -49.46
N ILE A 51 -42.55 -48.95 -48.33
CA ILE A 51 -43.25 -50.18 -47.94
C ILE A 51 -44.70 -49.86 -47.62
N GLY A 52 -45.64 -50.63 -48.16
CA GLY A 52 -47.03 -50.50 -47.78
C GLY A 52 -47.22 -50.79 -46.30
N HIS A 53 -48.02 -49.98 -45.62
CA HIS A 53 -48.32 -50.11 -44.20
C HIS A 53 -49.82 -50.22 -43.99
N ALA A 54 -50.27 -51.04 -43.05
CA ALA A 54 -51.68 -51.07 -42.65
C ALA A 54 -51.92 -49.89 -41.70
N ASP A 55 -52.52 -48.81 -42.17
CA ASP A 55 -53.05 -47.82 -41.24
C ASP A 55 -54.31 -48.40 -40.58
N GLY A 56 -54.33 -48.39 -39.25
CA GLY A 56 -55.56 -48.61 -38.52
C GLY A 56 -56.57 -47.54 -38.92
N LEU A 57 -57.51 -47.92 -39.77
CA LEU A 57 -58.76 -47.22 -40.08
C LEU A 57 -58.60 -45.73 -40.45
N GLY A 58 -58.40 -45.48 -41.73
CA GLY A 58 -58.94 -44.28 -42.37
C GLY A 58 -57.96 -43.15 -42.64
N GLY A 59 -57.14 -43.30 -43.67
CA GLY A 59 -56.93 -42.23 -44.64
C GLY A 59 -55.74 -41.33 -44.37
N THR A 60 -54.64 -41.60 -45.11
CA THR A 60 -54.06 -40.70 -46.13
C THR A 60 -52.63 -41.15 -46.50
N ARG A 61 -52.01 -42.07 -45.75
CA ARG A 61 -50.65 -42.56 -46.03
C ARG A 61 -50.59 -44.08 -46.05
N ALA A 62 -50.95 -44.68 -47.18
CA ALA A 62 -50.95 -46.12 -47.37
C ALA A 62 -49.56 -46.75 -47.64
N ALA A 63 -48.48 -45.96 -47.51
CA ALA A 63 -47.11 -46.45 -47.53
C ALA A 63 -46.18 -45.61 -46.65
N ALA A 64 -45.24 -46.26 -45.96
CA ALA A 64 -44.13 -45.63 -45.26
C ALA A 64 -42.93 -45.51 -46.21
N ILE A 65 -42.23 -44.38 -46.16
CA ILE A 65 -40.96 -44.20 -46.85
C ILE A 65 -39.87 -44.78 -45.96
N ILE A 66 -39.07 -45.69 -46.49
CA ILE A 66 -38.08 -46.49 -45.72
C ILE A 66 -36.65 -46.35 -46.23
N GLY A 67 -36.41 -45.55 -47.28
CA GLY A 67 -35.07 -45.31 -47.82
C GLY A 67 -35.11 -44.66 -49.19
N GLY A 68 -34.00 -44.78 -49.93
CA GLY A 68 -33.84 -44.23 -51.28
C GLY A 68 -32.83 -43.08 -51.34
N SER A 69 -32.46 -42.69 -52.57
CA SER A 69 -31.44 -41.67 -52.85
C SER A 69 -31.73 -40.34 -52.20
N TYR A 70 -33.01 -40.00 -52.02
CA TYR A 70 -33.44 -38.83 -51.25
C TYR A 70 -32.79 -38.75 -49.86
N PHE A 71 -32.79 -39.85 -49.08
CA PHE A 71 -32.19 -39.86 -47.73
C PHE A 71 -30.68 -40.00 -47.77
N THR A 72 -30.13 -40.71 -48.74
CA THR A 72 -28.67 -40.81 -48.87
C THR A 72 -28.06 -39.50 -49.35
N ASN A 73 -28.77 -38.67 -50.12
CA ASN A 73 -28.30 -37.35 -50.58
C ASN A 73 -28.48 -36.27 -49.52
N LEU A 74 -29.48 -36.39 -48.64
CA LEU A 74 -29.55 -35.65 -47.37
C LEU A 74 -28.34 -35.95 -46.45
N LEU A 75 -27.63 -37.06 -46.71
CA LEU A 75 -26.44 -37.53 -45.98
C LEU A 75 -25.15 -37.44 -46.81
N ASP A 76 -25.21 -37.18 -48.13
CA ASP A 76 -24.07 -37.16 -49.05
C ASP A 76 -23.53 -35.74 -49.17
N HIS A 77 -22.64 -35.40 -48.26
CA HIS A 77 -21.84 -34.20 -48.32
C HIS A 77 -20.60 -34.57 -49.14
N GLY A 78 -20.65 -34.32 -50.44
CA GLY A 78 -19.46 -34.39 -51.30
C GLY A 78 -18.27 -33.76 -50.57
N ALA A 79 -17.18 -34.50 -50.44
CA ALA A 79 -16.09 -34.17 -49.51
C ALA A 79 -15.67 -32.70 -49.64
N GLY A 80 -15.87 -31.92 -48.57
CA GLY A 80 -15.38 -30.54 -48.47
C GLY A 80 -16.37 -29.41 -48.77
N THR A 81 -17.67 -29.67 -48.98
CA THR A 81 -18.64 -28.57 -49.25
C THR A 81 -19.91 -28.69 -48.41
N LEU A 82 -20.13 -27.74 -47.49
CA LEU A 82 -21.41 -27.58 -46.79
C LEU A 82 -22.39 -26.87 -47.75
N THR A 83 -23.49 -27.51 -48.13
CA THR A 83 -24.62 -26.87 -48.83
C THR A 83 -25.68 -26.43 -47.82
N ALA A 84 -26.61 -25.55 -48.23
CA ALA A 84 -27.71 -25.09 -47.37
C ALA A 84 -28.64 -26.19 -46.83
N SER A 85 -28.54 -27.42 -47.37
CA SER A 85 -29.29 -28.61 -46.92
C SER A 85 -28.46 -29.60 -46.11
N SER A 86 -27.23 -29.23 -45.70
CA SER A 86 -26.37 -30.11 -44.91
C SER A 86 -26.87 -30.17 -43.47
N ALA A 87 -27.25 -31.37 -43.00
CA ALA A 87 -27.70 -31.59 -41.63
C ALA A 87 -26.54 -32.05 -40.73
N ILE A 88 -26.48 -31.53 -39.50
CA ILE A 88 -25.70 -32.17 -38.43
C ILE A 88 -26.57 -33.28 -37.84
N ILE A 89 -26.18 -34.53 -38.04
CA ILE A 89 -26.88 -35.69 -37.49
C ILE A 89 -26.38 -35.90 -36.07
N THR A 90 -27.30 -35.99 -35.13
CA THR A 90 -27.00 -36.32 -33.74
C THR A 90 -27.24 -37.80 -33.45
N ASN A 91 -26.60 -38.34 -32.42
CA ASN A 91 -26.87 -39.68 -31.92
C ASN A 91 -28.25 -39.75 -31.21
N ALA A 92 -28.61 -40.93 -30.70
CA ALA A 92 -29.88 -41.13 -30.00
C ALA A 92 -30.07 -40.27 -28.72
N GLN A 93 -29.02 -39.61 -28.23
CA GLN A 93 -29.04 -38.67 -27.10
C GLN A 93 -29.02 -37.21 -27.56
N ASN A 94 -29.19 -36.93 -28.85
CA ASN A 94 -29.08 -35.62 -29.46
C ASN A 94 -27.67 -34.98 -29.37
N HIS A 95 -26.61 -35.79 -29.24
CA HIS A 95 -25.22 -35.31 -29.21
C HIS A 95 -24.50 -35.54 -30.54
N VAL A 96 -23.50 -34.70 -30.80
CA VAL A 96 -22.45 -34.95 -31.81
C VAL A 96 -21.20 -35.41 -31.08
N ASP A 97 -20.60 -36.52 -31.51
CA ASP A 97 -19.41 -37.10 -30.85
C ASP A 97 -18.16 -36.23 -31.04
N ALA A 98 -17.92 -35.74 -32.26
CA ALA A 98 -16.86 -34.78 -32.54
C ALA A 98 -17.23 -33.86 -33.72
N ILE A 99 -16.93 -32.57 -33.57
CA ILE A 99 -17.06 -31.57 -34.66
C ILE A 99 -15.65 -31.17 -35.07
N LYS A 100 -15.22 -31.60 -36.26
CA LYS A 100 -13.92 -31.23 -36.84
C LYS A 100 -14.14 -30.23 -37.97
N ILE A 101 -13.86 -28.95 -37.70
CA ILE A 101 -14.09 -27.83 -38.61
C ILE A 101 -12.84 -26.95 -38.67
N THR A 102 -12.62 -26.28 -39.81
CA THR A 102 -11.49 -25.36 -40.00
C THR A 102 -11.68 -24.02 -39.28
N GLY A 103 -12.93 -23.61 -39.07
CA GLY A 103 -13.28 -22.42 -38.29
C GLY A 103 -14.70 -22.54 -37.74
N LEU A 104 -14.86 -22.15 -36.47
CA LEU A 104 -16.18 -22.03 -35.85
C LEU A 104 -16.68 -20.60 -36.00
N TYR A 105 -17.86 -20.42 -36.60
CA TYR A 105 -18.51 -19.10 -36.73
C TYR A 105 -19.81 -19.11 -35.91
N LEU A 106 -19.97 -18.13 -35.02
CA LEU A 106 -21.14 -18.02 -34.13
C LEU A 106 -21.85 -16.68 -34.37
N GLY A 107 -23.19 -16.73 -34.43
CA GLY A 107 -24.04 -15.56 -34.64
C GLY A 107 -25.20 -15.84 -35.59
N ALA A 108 -25.98 -14.81 -35.92
CA ALA A 108 -27.08 -14.93 -36.86
C ALA A 108 -26.56 -15.13 -38.31
N SER A 109 -27.40 -15.72 -39.17
CA SER A 109 -27.11 -15.84 -40.59
C SER A 109 -26.79 -14.47 -41.20
N GLY A 110 -25.64 -14.35 -41.88
CA GLY A 110 -25.17 -13.10 -42.48
C GLY A 110 -24.42 -12.15 -41.53
N SER A 111 -24.24 -12.50 -40.25
CA SER A 111 -23.46 -11.70 -39.27
C SER A 111 -22.65 -12.55 -38.30
N ALA A 112 -22.43 -13.82 -38.62
CA ALA A 112 -21.63 -14.72 -37.79
C ALA A 112 -20.17 -14.24 -37.75
N VAL A 113 -19.58 -14.26 -36.56
CA VAL A 113 -18.17 -13.90 -36.33
C VAL A 113 -17.38 -15.17 -36.09
N GLN A 114 -16.18 -15.22 -36.66
CA GLN A 114 -15.26 -16.34 -36.42
C GLN A 114 -14.79 -16.32 -34.97
N VAL A 115 -14.89 -17.45 -34.29
CA VAL A 115 -14.19 -17.68 -33.03
C VAL A 115 -12.70 -17.83 -33.35
N THR A 116 -11.89 -16.87 -32.93
CA THR A 116 -10.44 -16.83 -33.20
C THR A 116 -9.60 -17.48 -32.11
N SER A 117 -10.20 -17.79 -30.95
CA SER A 117 -9.54 -18.54 -29.87
C SER A 117 -9.08 -19.92 -30.34
N SER A 118 -7.86 -20.29 -29.99
CA SER A 118 -7.32 -21.64 -30.17
C SER A 118 -8.02 -22.66 -29.27
N ALA A 119 -7.91 -23.94 -29.62
CA ALA A 119 -8.41 -25.02 -28.75
C ALA A 119 -7.79 -24.97 -27.34
N ALA A 120 -6.51 -24.59 -27.22
CA ALA A 120 -5.86 -24.45 -25.93
C ALA A 120 -6.42 -23.29 -25.10
N GLU A 121 -6.83 -22.19 -25.72
CA GLU A 121 -7.46 -21.06 -25.02
C GLU A 121 -8.89 -21.41 -24.58
N LEU A 122 -9.68 -22.07 -25.45
CA LEU A 122 -11.03 -22.53 -25.09
C LEU A 122 -10.99 -23.58 -23.98
N ASN A 123 -10.03 -24.51 -24.01
CA ASN A 123 -9.88 -25.52 -22.97
C ASN A 123 -9.47 -24.94 -21.62
N LYS A 124 -8.88 -23.74 -21.56
CA LYS A 124 -8.63 -23.03 -20.29
C LYS A 124 -9.89 -22.47 -19.66
N LEU A 125 -11.01 -22.41 -20.40
CA LEU A 125 -12.32 -22.03 -19.86
C LEU A 125 -13.03 -23.19 -19.16
N ASP A 126 -12.45 -24.40 -19.17
CA ASP A 126 -12.98 -25.53 -18.41
C ASP A 126 -12.98 -25.22 -16.90
N GLY A 127 -14.15 -25.36 -16.27
CA GLY A 127 -14.36 -25.03 -14.85
C GLY A 127 -14.55 -23.54 -14.52
N VAL A 128 -14.56 -22.63 -15.50
CA VAL A 128 -14.87 -21.20 -15.24
C VAL A 128 -16.35 -21.02 -14.90
N THR A 129 -16.65 -20.51 -13.70
CA THR A 129 -18.03 -20.27 -13.22
C THR A 129 -18.47 -18.79 -13.29
N SER A 130 -17.74 -17.94 -14.02
CA SER A 130 -18.02 -16.51 -14.10
C SER A 130 -19.38 -16.22 -14.76
N SER A 131 -20.15 -15.33 -14.16
CA SER A 131 -21.36 -14.74 -14.72
C SER A 131 -21.05 -13.80 -15.88
N THR A 132 -22.06 -13.49 -16.69
CA THR A 132 -21.95 -12.47 -17.76
C THR A 132 -21.52 -11.11 -17.21
N ALA A 133 -21.95 -10.75 -16.00
CA ALA A 133 -21.56 -9.49 -15.37
C ALA A 133 -20.05 -9.47 -15.05
N GLU A 134 -19.51 -10.54 -14.47
CA GLU A 134 -18.08 -10.65 -14.15
C GLU A 134 -17.21 -10.62 -15.42
N LEU A 135 -17.63 -11.34 -16.47
CA LEU A 135 -16.91 -11.31 -17.75
C LEU A 135 -16.93 -9.91 -18.39
N ASN A 136 -18.05 -9.20 -18.30
CA ASN A 136 -18.15 -7.83 -18.82
C ASN A 136 -17.28 -6.85 -18.03
N THR A 137 -17.07 -7.07 -16.73
CA THR A 137 -16.17 -6.22 -15.93
C THR A 137 -14.69 -6.40 -16.27
N LEU A 138 -14.30 -7.53 -16.89
CA LEU A 138 -12.94 -7.72 -17.41
C LEU A 138 -12.65 -6.85 -18.63
N THR A 139 -13.69 -6.34 -19.31
CA THR A 139 -13.52 -5.45 -20.46
C THR A 139 -12.93 -4.11 -20.00
N GLY A 140 -11.77 -3.74 -20.53
CA GLY A 140 -11.08 -2.49 -20.19
C GLY A 140 -10.09 -2.57 -19.00
N ILE A 141 -9.95 -3.72 -18.35
CA ILE A 141 -8.87 -3.93 -17.37
C ILE A 141 -7.53 -4.03 -18.12
N THR A 142 -6.58 -3.13 -17.84
CA THR A 142 -5.22 -3.13 -18.41
C THR A 142 -4.16 -3.75 -17.50
N SER A 143 -4.58 -4.31 -16.37
CA SER A 143 -3.66 -4.88 -15.37
C SER A 143 -2.91 -6.10 -15.91
N SER A 144 -1.60 -6.11 -15.70
CA SER A 144 -0.72 -7.25 -15.95
C SER A 144 -0.82 -8.31 -14.85
N THR A 145 -0.33 -9.53 -15.11
CA THR A 145 -0.19 -10.56 -14.07
C THR A 145 0.69 -10.10 -12.91
N ALA A 146 1.71 -9.28 -13.17
CA ALA A 146 2.56 -8.71 -12.14
C ALA A 146 1.82 -7.70 -11.26
N GLU A 147 0.87 -6.96 -11.81
CA GLU A 147 0.01 -6.05 -11.04
C GLU A 147 -1.03 -6.83 -10.23
N LEU A 148 -1.70 -7.82 -10.83
CA LEU A 148 -2.66 -8.66 -10.14
C LEU A 148 -2.01 -9.49 -9.02
N ASN A 149 -0.80 -10.00 -9.21
CA ASN A 149 -0.07 -10.75 -8.18
C ASN A 149 0.33 -9.87 -6.98
N LYS A 150 0.44 -8.55 -7.15
CA LYS A 150 0.63 -7.63 -6.00
C LYS A 150 -0.62 -7.51 -5.14
N LEU A 151 -1.79 -7.88 -5.68
CA LEU A 151 -3.05 -7.94 -4.93
C LEU A 151 -3.26 -9.30 -4.25
N ASP A 152 -2.42 -10.31 -4.55
CA ASP A 152 -2.48 -11.61 -3.88
C ASP A 152 -2.11 -11.46 -2.39
N GLY A 153 -2.99 -11.93 -1.51
CA GLY A 153 -2.86 -11.76 -0.06
C GLY A 153 -3.24 -10.38 0.49
N VAL A 154 -3.69 -9.44 -0.34
CA VAL A 154 -4.18 -8.13 0.13
C VAL A 154 -5.57 -8.29 0.77
N ALA A 155 -5.64 -8.29 2.10
CA ALA A 155 -6.89 -8.34 2.88
C ALA A 155 -7.61 -6.97 2.96
N ALA A 156 -7.41 -6.11 1.97
CA ALA A 156 -8.02 -4.79 1.93
C ALA A 156 -9.47 -4.89 1.40
N THR A 157 -10.40 -4.27 2.12
CA THR A 157 -11.75 -3.99 1.61
C THR A 157 -11.70 -2.98 0.47
N THR A 158 -12.76 -2.85 -0.33
CA THR A 158 -12.84 -1.88 -1.45
C THR A 158 -12.53 -0.44 -1.03
N THR A 159 -12.84 -0.08 0.22
CA THR A 159 -12.53 1.23 0.81
C THR A 159 -11.04 1.41 1.12
N GLN A 160 -10.32 0.32 1.41
CA GLN A 160 -8.91 0.36 1.83
C GLN A 160 -7.92 0.40 0.64
N LEU A 161 -8.30 -0.11 -0.53
CA LEU A 161 -7.47 -0.04 -1.75
C LEU A 161 -7.33 1.39 -2.30
N ASP A 162 -8.32 2.26 -2.03
CA ASP A 162 -8.35 3.66 -2.48
C ASP A 162 -7.36 4.57 -1.70
N TYR A 163 -6.68 4.04 -0.68
CA TYR A 163 -5.67 4.75 0.11
C TYR A 163 -4.25 4.66 -0.45
N VAL A 164 -4.01 3.87 -1.50
CA VAL A 164 -2.67 3.59 -2.06
C VAL A 164 -2.43 4.28 -3.42
N VAL A 165 -3.41 5.01 -3.96
CA VAL A 165 -3.37 5.47 -5.37
C VAL A 165 -2.79 6.89 -5.54
N ASN A 166 -1.46 6.94 -5.73
CA ASN A 166 -0.70 7.74 -6.71
C ASN A 166 -0.87 9.27 -6.86
N THR A 167 -1.39 10.02 -5.89
CA THR A 167 -1.13 11.48 -5.86
C THR A 167 -0.65 11.93 -4.48
N PRO A 168 0.63 12.35 -4.32
CA PRO A 168 1.12 12.96 -3.09
C PRO A 168 0.30 14.23 -2.79
N GLY A 169 -0.63 14.16 -1.84
CA GLY A 169 -1.44 15.33 -1.51
C GLY A 169 -2.60 15.04 -0.57
N ALA A 170 -2.43 15.44 0.69
CA ALA A 170 -3.40 15.48 1.78
C ALA A 170 -3.80 14.14 2.43
N LEU A 171 -3.35 13.97 3.68
CA LEU A 171 -3.90 13.01 4.63
C LEU A 171 -5.36 13.41 4.91
N THR A 172 -6.30 12.53 4.57
CA THR A 172 -7.70 12.59 5.03
C THR A 172 -7.94 11.48 6.04
N ALA A 173 -8.98 11.58 6.87
CA ALA A 173 -9.26 10.57 7.90
C ALA A 173 -9.33 9.16 7.29
N ASN A 174 -8.74 8.17 7.98
CA ASN A 174 -8.65 6.76 7.59
C ASN A 174 -7.70 6.42 6.42
N LYS A 175 -6.92 7.38 5.87
CA LYS A 175 -5.84 7.07 4.91
C LYS A 175 -4.56 6.64 5.62
N ALA A 176 -3.86 5.64 5.08
CA ALA A 176 -2.51 5.31 5.52
C ALA A 176 -1.50 6.36 5.02
N MET A 177 -0.53 6.70 5.88
CA MET A 177 0.61 7.52 5.48
C MET A 177 1.68 6.59 4.90
N ILE A 178 1.88 6.66 3.57
CA ILE A 178 2.90 5.88 2.87
C ILE A 178 4.14 6.76 2.73
N VAL A 179 5.28 6.29 3.23
CA VAL A 179 6.59 6.93 3.02
C VAL A 179 7.21 6.41 1.72
N ASP A 180 7.96 7.25 1.02
CA ASP A 180 8.68 6.84 -0.18
C ASP A 180 9.87 5.91 0.15
N GLY A 181 10.64 5.52 -0.87
CA GLY A 181 11.81 4.66 -0.71
C GLY A 181 12.90 5.21 0.22
N ASN A 182 12.84 6.50 0.58
CA ASN A 182 13.76 7.14 1.51
C ASN A 182 13.28 7.05 2.96
N SER A 183 12.12 6.42 3.22
CA SER A 183 11.52 6.26 4.55
C SER A 183 11.36 7.58 5.33
N SER A 184 11.26 8.71 4.61
CA SER A 184 11.21 10.05 5.21
C SER A 184 9.95 10.82 4.78
N MET A 185 9.58 11.82 5.58
CA MET A 185 8.42 12.68 5.32
C MET A 185 8.87 14.14 5.28
N ASN A 186 8.62 14.83 4.17
CA ASN A 186 9.03 16.22 3.99
C ASN A 186 8.14 17.20 4.78
N VAL A 187 6.82 17.00 4.79
CA VAL A 187 5.88 17.89 5.49
C VAL A 187 4.77 17.07 6.16
N ILE A 188 4.64 17.20 7.48
CA ILE A 188 3.58 16.59 8.28
C ILE A 188 2.66 17.71 8.79
N LYS A 189 1.42 17.79 8.27
CA LYS A 189 0.37 18.68 8.77
C LYS A 189 -0.63 17.86 9.58
N THR A 190 -0.66 18.03 10.90
CA THR A 190 -1.58 17.33 11.82
C THR A 190 -2.20 18.33 12.78
N SER A 191 -3.41 18.05 13.29
CA SER A 191 -4.02 18.86 14.36
C SER A 191 -3.32 18.65 15.71
N GLN A 192 -2.83 17.42 15.94
CA GLN A 192 -2.05 17.04 17.11
C GLN A 192 -0.98 16.04 16.66
N PHE A 193 0.27 16.29 17.04
CA PHE A 193 1.39 15.39 16.78
C PHE A 193 1.74 14.66 18.08
N TYR A 194 1.88 13.33 18.02
CA TYR A 194 2.18 12.49 19.18
C TYR A 194 3.49 11.73 18.94
N LEU A 195 4.35 11.65 19.95
CA LEU A 195 5.62 10.91 19.91
C LEU A 195 5.67 9.83 21.01
N GLY A 196 6.20 8.66 20.68
CA GLY A 196 6.34 7.52 21.62
C GLY A 196 5.58 6.27 21.19
N THR A 197 5.70 5.19 21.99
CA THR A 197 5.01 3.91 21.75
C THR A 197 3.55 3.94 22.24
N SER A 198 2.72 2.99 21.79
CA SER A 198 1.31 2.72 22.14
C SER A 198 0.64 3.70 23.12
N GLY A 199 0.10 4.81 22.58
CA GLY A 199 -0.52 5.88 23.37
C GLY A 199 0.40 7.07 23.65
N GLY A 200 1.29 7.39 22.69
CA GLY A 200 2.35 8.40 22.81
C GLY A 200 1.91 9.75 23.40
N VAL A 201 2.90 10.59 23.71
CA VAL A 201 2.68 11.89 24.34
C VAL A 201 2.45 12.95 23.26
N GLN A 202 1.43 13.79 23.43
CA GLN A 202 1.20 14.91 22.53
C GLN A 202 2.36 15.90 22.61
N VAL A 203 2.93 16.25 21.46
CA VAL A 203 3.81 17.40 21.34
C VAL A 203 2.95 18.66 21.44
N THR A 204 2.98 19.30 22.60
CA THR A 204 2.24 20.55 22.88
C THR A 204 3.06 21.79 22.57
N ALA A 205 4.37 21.64 22.31
CA ALA A 205 5.25 22.73 21.91
C ALA A 205 4.79 23.33 20.57
N SER A 206 4.78 24.65 20.49
CA SER A 206 4.59 25.41 19.25
C SER A 206 5.77 25.21 18.30
N ALA A 207 5.58 25.52 17.02
CA ALA A 207 6.66 25.48 16.03
C ALA A 207 7.85 26.39 16.42
N THR A 208 7.57 27.52 17.06
CA THR A 208 8.61 28.41 17.59
C THR A 208 9.42 27.73 18.69
N GLU A 209 8.76 27.07 19.64
CA GLU A 209 9.44 26.36 20.73
C GLU A 209 10.25 25.15 20.21
N LEU A 210 9.72 24.41 19.23
CA LEU A 210 10.45 23.29 18.62
C LEU A 210 11.67 23.77 17.82
N ASN A 211 11.56 24.86 17.07
CA ASN A 211 12.69 25.41 16.32
C ASN A 211 13.81 25.91 17.23
N LEU A 212 13.53 26.26 18.49
CA LEU A 212 14.56 26.60 19.47
C LEU A 212 15.38 25.37 19.93
N LEU A 213 14.89 24.15 19.70
CA LEU A 213 15.63 22.92 20.00
C LEU A 213 16.61 22.53 18.89
N ASP A 214 16.58 23.21 17.74
CA ASP A 214 17.51 22.96 16.65
C ASP A 214 18.96 23.26 17.08
N GLY A 215 19.85 22.29 16.89
CA GLY A 215 21.26 22.38 17.27
C GLY A 215 21.57 22.17 18.77
N ILE A 216 20.56 22.01 19.65
CA ILE A 216 20.81 21.70 21.07
C ILE A 216 21.19 20.23 21.21
N THR A 217 22.48 19.96 21.40
CA THR A 217 23.02 18.60 21.59
C THR A 217 23.08 18.18 23.06
N ALA A 218 23.08 19.14 24.00
CA ALA A 218 22.94 18.92 25.44
C ALA A 218 22.50 20.22 26.14
N ILE A 219 21.55 20.12 27.07
CA ILE A 219 21.02 21.26 27.84
C ILE A 219 22.05 21.83 28.84
N ASP A 220 23.09 21.06 29.18
CA ASP A 220 23.98 21.35 30.32
C ASP A 220 25.29 22.08 29.94
N THR A 221 25.76 21.98 28.69
CA THR A 221 27.12 22.44 28.33
C THR A 221 27.21 23.73 27.52
N ASP A 222 26.11 24.26 26.97
CA ASP A 222 26.14 25.42 26.08
C ASP A 222 25.19 26.56 26.50
N LEU A 223 25.34 26.97 27.75
CA LEU A 223 24.54 28.05 28.34
C LEU A 223 24.91 29.44 27.77
N SER A 224 26.12 29.58 27.21
CA SER A 224 26.64 30.83 26.65
C SER A 224 25.94 31.26 25.35
N THR A 225 25.51 30.30 24.53
CA THR A 225 24.88 30.58 23.23
C THR A 225 23.35 30.51 23.29
N THR A 226 22.79 29.75 24.25
CA THR A 226 21.35 29.48 24.39
C THR A 226 20.59 30.52 25.22
N ALA A 227 21.27 31.31 26.05
CA ALA A 227 20.60 32.15 27.03
C ALA A 227 19.98 33.46 26.49
N GLY A 228 20.16 33.79 25.21
CA GLY A 228 19.55 34.96 24.58
C GLY A 228 18.04 34.82 24.29
N THR A 229 17.51 33.60 24.26
CA THR A 229 16.15 33.32 23.73
C THR A 229 15.26 32.49 24.66
N HIS A 230 15.79 31.92 25.74
CA HIS A 230 15.08 30.94 26.57
C HIS A 230 14.74 31.50 27.96
N THR A 231 13.49 31.77 28.27
CA THR A 231 13.06 32.50 29.49
C THR A 231 13.47 31.85 30.83
N THR A 232 13.70 30.54 30.87
CA THR A 232 14.22 29.82 32.06
C THR A 232 15.74 29.61 32.04
N LEU A 233 16.45 29.94 30.96
CA LEU A 233 17.93 29.99 30.92
C LEU A 233 18.45 31.43 30.92
N VAL A 234 17.61 32.40 30.51
CA VAL A 234 17.75 33.83 30.78
C VAL A 234 17.94 34.05 32.27
N SER A 235 17.30 33.27 33.15
CA SER A 235 17.55 33.35 34.60
C SER A 235 18.95 32.90 34.99
N ALA A 236 19.55 31.92 34.31
CA ALA A 236 20.89 31.42 34.61
C ALA A 236 22.00 32.35 34.07
N LEU A 237 21.85 32.89 32.85
CA LEU A 237 22.76 33.93 32.34
C LEU A 237 22.55 35.26 33.07
N ALA A 238 21.31 35.65 33.39
CA ALA A 238 21.05 36.84 34.20
C ALA A 238 21.61 36.67 35.61
N ALA A 239 21.50 35.48 36.22
CA ALA A 239 22.13 35.18 37.50
C ALA A 239 23.66 35.24 37.40
N LYS A 240 24.27 34.63 36.36
CA LYS A 240 25.72 34.71 36.15
C LYS A 240 26.19 36.14 35.90
N THR A 241 25.51 36.88 35.04
CA THR A 241 25.80 38.29 34.74
C THR A 241 25.66 39.15 36.00
N TYR A 242 24.61 38.93 36.79
CA TYR A 242 24.42 39.61 38.06
C TYR A 242 25.54 39.28 39.06
N ILE A 243 25.92 38.01 39.19
CA ILE A 243 27.02 37.56 40.06
C ILE A 243 28.36 38.13 39.60
N ASP A 244 28.66 38.09 38.30
CA ASP A 244 29.90 38.60 37.72
C ASP A 244 30.00 40.12 37.88
N ASN A 245 28.92 40.86 37.61
CA ASN A 245 28.87 42.31 37.80
C ASN A 245 29.01 42.70 39.28
N THR A 246 28.39 41.95 40.19
CA THR A 246 28.52 42.18 41.64
C THR A 246 29.94 41.87 42.12
N ARG A 247 30.60 40.85 41.56
CA ARG A 247 31.97 40.46 41.93
C ARG A 247 33.05 41.37 41.32
N SER A 248 32.83 41.95 40.15
CA SER A 248 33.86 42.68 39.40
C SER A 248 34.41 43.92 40.13
N GLY A 249 33.73 44.43 41.16
CA GLY A 249 34.18 45.57 41.97
C GLY A 249 34.66 45.21 43.38
N LEU A 250 34.81 43.92 43.71
CA LEU A 250 35.18 43.47 45.04
C LEU A 250 36.58 42.83 45.05
N GLU A 251 37.50 43.41 45.82
CA GLU A 251 38.83 42.85 46.09
C GLU A 251 38.80 42.16 47.45
N VAL A 252 38.59 40.84 47.46
CA VAL A 252 38.53 40.05 48.70
C VAL A 252 39.95 39.78 49.20
N LYS A 253 40.27 40.20 50.42
CA LYS A 253 41.50 39.80 51.13
C LYS A 253 41.20 38.71 52.16
N ASP A 254 42.25 38.01 52.60
CA ASP A 254 42.11 37.06 53.70
C ASP A 254 41.63 37.77 54.98
N SER A 255 40.80 37.07 55.75
CA SER A 255 40.23 37.60 56.99
C SER A 255 41.32 37.84 58.05
N VAL A 256 41.09 38.82 58.91
CA VAL A 256 41.90 39.07 60.10
C VAL A 256 41.21 38.47 61.32
N VAL A 257 41.96 38.19 62.38
CA VAL A 257 41.43 37.55 63.59
C VAL A 257 40.87 38.57 64.58
N VAL A 258 41.37 39.80 64.55
CA VAL A 258 40.94 40.88 65.43
C VAL A 258 41.39 42.23 64.87
N ALA A 259 40.68 43.29 65.21
CA ALA A 259 41.10 44.67 64.98
C ALA A 259 41.60 45.31 66.27
N THR A 260 42.64 46.13 66.20
CA THR A 260 43.04 46.93 67.35
C THR A 260 41.89 47.80 67.83
N THR A 261 41.91 48.17 69.11
CA THR A 261 41.03 49.18 69.72
C THR A 261 41.82 50.31 70.37
N ALA A 262 43.15 50.22 70.38
CA ALA A 262 44.10 51.19 70.91
C ALA A 262 45.48 50.99 70.24
N ASN A 263 46.41 51.91 70.51
CA ASN A 263 47.80 51.82 70.07
C ASN A 263 48.49 50.60 70.69
N ILE A 264 49.20 49.80 69.89
CA ILE A 264 49.87 48.57 70.34
C ILE A 264 51.37 48.58 70.01
N THR A 265 52.11 47.65 70.61
CA THR A 265 53.46 47.34 70.14
C THR A 265 53.34 46.33 68.99
N LEU A 266 53.91 46.64 67.83
CA LEU A 266 53.89 45.77 66.64
C LEU A 266 54.96 44.67 66.74
N SER A 267 54.98 43.94 67.85
CA SER A 267 55.89 42.82 68.09
C SER A 267 55.38 41.92 69.19
N GLY A 268 55.72 40.63 69.11
CA GLY A 268 55.34 39.65 70.13
C GLY A 268 53.88 39.21 70.00
N THR A 269 53.56 38.06 70.60
CA THR A 269 52.17 37.63 70.76
C THR A 269 51.52 38.41 71.89
N GLN A 270 50.27 38.85 71.73
CA GLN A 270 49.58 39.69 72.70
C GLN A 270 48.08 39.45 72.69
N THR A 271 47.35 40.07 73.62
CA THR A 271 45.88 40.06 73.64
C THR A 271 45.36 41.40 73.13
N ILE A 272 44.57 41.38 72.06
CA ILE A 272 43.94 42.55 71.46
C ILE A 272 42.43 42.35 71.57
N ASP A 273 41.72 43.32 72.14
CA ASP A 273 40.26 43.25 72.31
C ASP A 273 39.76 41.94 72.96
N GLY A 274 40.53 41.41 73.92
CA GLY A 274 40.23 40.13 74.58
C GLY A 274 40.63 38.87 73.81
N ILE A 275 41.12 38.99 72.57
CA ILE A 275 41.58 37.87 71.73
C ILE A 275 43.11 37.73 71.81
N ALA A 276 43.58 36.57 72.26
CA ALA A 276 45.00 36.23 72.27
C ALA A 276 45.47 35.86 70.86
N VAL A 277 46.26 36.73 70.23
CA VAL A 277 46.78 36.52 68.87
C VAL A 277 48.13 35.80 68.90
N THR A 278 48.28 34.76 68.08
CA THR A 278 49.51 33.96 67.97
C THR A 278 50.24 34.23 66.66
N ALA A 279 51.53 33.87 66.59
CA ALA A 279 52.34 34.04 65.40
C ALA A 279 51.68 33.41 64.15
N GLY A 280 51.74 34.11 63.01
CA GLY A 280 51.12 33.73 61.75
C GLY A 280 49.68 34.21 61.55
N GLN A 281 48.99 34.67 62.60
CA GLN A 281 47.65 35.24 62.47
C GLN A 281 47.69 36.65 61.90
N ARG A 282 46.59 37.05 61.24
CA ARG A 282 46.44 38.40 60.68
C ARG A 282 45.66 39.30 61.64
N VAL A 283 46.11 40.53 61.83
CA VAL A 283 45.47 41.53 62.69
C VAL A 283 45.28 42.82 61.90
N LEU A 284 44.08 43.41 61.98
CA LEU A 284 43.86 44.77 61.50
C LEU A 284 44.39 45.75 62.55
N VAL A 285 45.51 46.39 62.23
CA VAL A 285 46.07 47.47 63.04
C VAL A 285 45.50 48.78 62.51
N LYS A 286 44.57 49.38 63.25
CA LYS A 286 43.84 50.59 62.82
C LYS A 286 43.95 51.78 63.78
N ASP A 287 44.46 51.59 65.00
CA ASP A 287 44.50 52.63 66.05
C ASP A 287 45.92 53.03 66.46
N GLN A 288 46.92 52.86 65.58
CA GLN A 288 48.24 53.43 65.85
C GLN A 288 48.18 54.96 65.81
N THR A 289 48.94 55.59 66.69
CA THR A 289 49.09 57.06 66.68
C THR A 289 49.76 57.55 65.39
N THR A 290 50.74 56.79 64.87
CA THR A 290 51.35 57.06 63.57
C THR A 290 50.53 56.38 62.48
N ALA A 291 49.76 57.16 61.71
CA ALA A 291 48.83 56.60 60.72
C ALA A 291 49.49 55.69 59.66
N SER A 292 50.76 55.93 59.30
CA SER A 292 51.51 55.07 58.36
C SER A 292 51.82 53.67 58.93
N GLN A 293 51.63 53.45 60.23
CA GLN A 293 51.72 52.14 60.85
C GLN A 293 50.39 51.38 60.82
N ASN A 294 49.27 51.98 60.41
CA ASN A 294 48.01 51.26 60.25
C ASN A 294 48.03 50.39 58.98
N GLY A 295 47.45 49.20 59.07
CA GLY A 295 47.43 48.20 58.01
C GLY A 295 47.10 46.81 58.55
N ILE A 296 47.15 45.81 57.67
CA ILE A 296 47.01 44.40 58.07
C ILE A 296 48.40 43.85 58.35
N TYR A 297 48.59 43.27 59.54
CA TYR A 297 49.86 42.71 59.99
C TYR A 297 49.77 41.22 60.22
N VAL A 298 50.87 40.52 59.94
CA VAL A 298 51.07 39.14 60.36
C VAL A 298 51.79 39.16 61.70
N VAL A 299 51.14 38.57 62.71
CA VAL A 299 51.63 38.46 64.08
C VAL A 299 52.90 37.63 64.10
N SER A 300 53.88 38.05 64.89
CA SER A 300 55.15 37.34 65.10
C SER A 300 55.59 37.45 66.55
N ALA A 301 56.42 36.49 67.01
CA ALA A 301 57.10 36.60 68.30
C ALA A 301 58.16 37.73 68.31
N SER A 302 58.61 38.14 67.13
CA SER A 302 59.47 39.31 66.90
C SER A 302 58.64 40.48 66.34
N ALA A 303 59.25 41.44 65.66
CA ALA A 303 58.52 42.51 64.97
C ALA A 303 57.50 41.92 63.98
N TRP A 304 56.30 42.49 63.96
CA TRP A 304 55.26 42.13 63.01
C TRP A 304 55.57 42.74 61.64
N SER A 305 55.29 42.01 60.57
CA SER A 305 55.36 42.51 59.20
C SER A 305 53.96 42.83 58.69
N ARG A 306 53.85 43.74 57.71
CA ARG A 306 52.63 43.85 56.94
C ARG A 306 52.33 42.52 56.25
N SER A 307 51.05 42.24 56.03
CA SER A 307 50.64 41.07 55.26
C SER A 307 50.98 41.26 53.80
N THR A 308 51.50 40.22 53.14
CA THR A 308 52.05 40.27 51.78
C THR A 308 51.03 40.66 50.71
N ASP A 309 49.74 40.55 50.99
CA ASP A 309 48.65 40.96 50.11
C ASP A 309 48.08 42.35 50.45
N ALA A 310 48.71 43.08 51.37
CA ALA A 310 48.34 44.41 51.85
C ALA A 310 49.57 45.20 52.37
N ASP A 311 50.75 44.93 51.82
CA ASP A 311 52.01 45.57 52.24
C ASP A 311 52.37 46.78 51.38
N THR A 312 51.74 46.91 50.21
CA THR A 312 51.80 48.09 49.35
C THR A 312 50.43 48.76 49.16
N ALA A 313 50.44 50.02 48.72
CA ALA A 313 49.20 50.75 48.43
C ALA A 313 48.45 50.19 47.20
N ASP A 314 49.17 49.63 46.23
CA ASP A 314 48.61 49.09 44.98
C ASP A 314 47.81 47.79 45.21
N GLU A 315 48.00 47.15 46.36
CA GLU A 315 47.27 45.96 46.80
C GLU A 315 45.99 46.29 47.58
N LEU A 316 45.68 47.57 47.82
CA LEU A 316 44.49 48.00 48.53
C LEU A 316 43.65 48.89 47.61
N ASN A 317 43.06 48.29 46.57
CA ASN A 317 42.27 49.02 45.60
C ASN A 317 40.87 49.36 46.13
N SER A 318 40.15 50.20 45.37
CA SER A 318 38.74 50.49 45.65
C SER A 318 37.92 49.19 45.57
N GLY A 319 37.17 48.89 46.64
CA GLY A 319 36.43 47.64 46.77
C GLY A 319 37.14 46.57 47.59
N CYS A 320 38.31 46.87 48.16
CA CYS A 320 38.97 45.99 49.12
C CYS A 320 38.10 45.75 50.35
N PHE A 321 37.88 44.47 50.69
CA PHE A 321 37.22 44.07 51.93
C PHE A 321 37.82 42.77 52.46
N PHE A 322 37.67 42.60 53.77
CA PHE A 322 38.01 41.40 54.51
C PHE A 322 37.08 41.32 55.71
N PHE A 323 36.95 40.13 56.29
CA PHE A 323 36.21 39.96 57.53
C PHE A 323 37.18 40.11 58.72
N VAL A 324 36.64 40.65 59.81
CA VAL A 324 37.26 40.73 61.14
C VAL A 324 36.45 39.83 62.06
#